data_AF-A0A2T1EA78-F1
#
_entry.id   AF-A0A2T1EA78-F1
#
_cell.length_a   1.000
_cell.length_b   1.000
_cell.length_c   1.000
_cell.angle_alpha   90.00
_cell.angle_beta   90.00
_cell.angle_gamma   90.00
#
_symmetry.space_group_name_H-M   'P 1'
#
loop_
_entity.id
_entity.type
_entity.pdbx_description
1 polymer ?
#
loop_
_entity_poly.entity_id
_entity_poly.type
_entity_poly.pdbx_seq_one_letter_code
_entity_poly.pdbx_strand_id
1 'polypeptide(L)'
;MKLPEAIFKTREGRDFAIRLMILESDSKELAVIEEKLEILRILESNEWMEYLPKPKQELERVYFLLDTVQKVVKIGVAANLDARFNNLQGGNVNPLRILVSVAGGRKLERQFHQRLAHLRLRGEWFKDCPELRKLICEIKQGSL
;
A
#
# COMPACT_ATOMS: atom_id res chain seq x y z
N MET A 1 -30.22 -16.56 17.12
CA MET A 1 -30.39 -16.70 18.59
C MET A 1 -29.57 -15.61 19.29
N LYS A 2 -30.07 -14.91 20.33
CA LYS A 2 -29.29 -13.88 21.04
C LYS A 2 -28.49 -14.53 22.18
N LEU A 3 -27.16 -14.36 22.18
CA LEU A 3 -26.28 -14.89 23.22
C LEU A 3 -26.17 -13.94 24.43
N PRO A 4 -26.07 -14.45 25.67
CA PRO A 4 -25.90 -13.62 26.88
C PRO A 4 -24.58 -12.83 26.87
N GLU A 5 -24.60 -11.56 27.30
CA GLU A 5 -23.42 -10.67 27.31
C GLU A 5 -22.23 -11.21 28.11
N ALA A 6 -22.47 -12.04 29.12
CA ALA A 6 -21.41 -12.65 29.94
C ALA A 6 -20.45 -13.55 29.14
N ILE A 7 -20.90 -14.12 28.02
CA ILE A 7 -20.09 -15.00 27.17
C ILE A 7 -18.92 -14.24 26.52
N PHE A 8 -19.06 -12.94 26.25
CA PHE A 8 -17.99 -12.16 25.64
C PHE A 8 -16.91 -11.68 26.63
N LYS A 9 -17.10 -11.92 27.94
CA LYS A 9 -16.18 -11.44 28.99
C LYS A 9 -15.01 -12.39 29.25
N THR A 10 -15.07 -13.63 28.82
CA THR A 10 -13.97 -14.60 28.95
C THR A 10 -13.37 -14.93 27.58
N ARG A 11 -12.12 -15.40 27.58
CA ARG A 11 -11.42 -15.83 26.36
C ARG A 11 -12.16 -16.99 25.69
N GLU A 12 -12.57 -17.98 26.47
CA GLU A 12 -13.26 -19.19 26.00
C GLU A 12 -14.65 -18.90 25.44
N GLY A 13 -15.39 -17.94 26.02
CA GLY A 13 -16.72 -17.58 25.52
C GLY A 13 -16.68 -16.77 24.22
N ARG A 14 -15.62 -15.97 23.99
CA ARG A 14 -15.38 -15.28 22.72
C ARG A 14 -15.05 -16.26 21.59
N ASP A 15 -14.17 -17.22 21.86
CA ASP A 15 -13.81 -18.27 20.89
C ASP A 15 -15.02 -19.15 20.52
N PHE A 16 -15.92 -19.42 21.47
CA PHE A 16 -17.16 -20.16 21.24
C PHE A 16 -18.16 -19.42 20.35
N ALA A 17 -18.31 -18.10 20.52
CA ALA A 17 -19.22 -17.28 19.73
C ALA A 17 -18.76 -17.13 18.26
N ILE A 18 -17.45 -17.09 18.02
CA ILE A 18 -16.85 -17.06 16.67
C ILE A 18 -17.13 -18.39 15.95
N ARG A 19 -16.89 -19.52 16.63
CA ARG A 19 -17.20 -20.86 16.08
C ARG A 19 -18.68 -21.05 15.70
N LEU A 20 -19.63 -20.53 16.48
CA LEU A 20 -21.06 -20.65 16.16
C LEU A 20 -21.49 -19.82 14.94
N MET A 21 -20.94 -18.62 14.75
CA MET A 21 -21.24 -17.79 13.57
C MET A 21 -20.67 -18.40 12.27
N ILE A 22 -19.56 -19.11 12.40
CA ILE A 22 -18.91 -19.84 11.32
C ILE A 22 -19.75 -21.06 10.89
N LEU A 23 -20.29 -21.82 11.84
CA LEU A 23 -21.07 -23.04 11.55
C LEU A 23 -22.42 -22.79 10.86
N GLU A 24 -22.96 -21.57 10.88
CA GLU A 24 -24.24 -21.22 10.23
C GLU A 24 -24.11 -20.70 8.79
N SER A 25 -22.89 -20.53 8.24
CA SER A 25 -22.68 -19.99 6.90
C SER A 25 -22.32 -21.08 5.87
N ASP A 26 -22.56 -20.84 4.59
CA ASP A 26 -22.49 -21.88 3.57
C ASP A 26 -21.05 -22.17 3.07
N SER A 27 -20.79 -23.45 2.84
CA SER A 27 -19.48 -24.13 2.90
C SER A 27 -18.37 -23.70 1.92
N LYS A 28 -18.65 -22.85 0.91
CA LYS A 28 -17.64 -22.39 -0.07
C LYS A 28 -17.20 -20.93 0.09
N GLU A 29 -18.03 -20.09 0.70
CA GLU A 29 -17.64 -18.72 1.07
C GLU A 29 -16.91 -18.69 2.42
N LEU A 30 -17.23 -19.66 3.28
CA LEU A 30 -16.60 -19.85 4.59
C LEU A 30 -15.08 -20.03 4.55
N ALA A 31 -14.51 -20.77 3.59
CA ALA A 31 -13.07 -21.01 3.58
C ALA A 31 -12.23 -19.74 3.33
N VAL A 32 -12.76 -18.78 2.55
CA VAL A 32 -12.08 -17.51 2.23
C VAL A 32 -12.38 -16.43 3.26
N ILE A 33 -13.53 -16.52 3.93
CA ILE A 33 -14.01 -15.56 4.92
C ILE A 33 -13.53 -15.90 6.33
N GLU A 34 -13.44 -17.19 6.71
CA GLU A 34 -12.91 -17.65 8.01
C GLU A 34 -11.45 -17.25 8.19
N GLU A 35 -10.60 -17.49 7.19
CA GLU A 35 -9.18 -17.15 7.26
C GLU A 35 -8.96 -15.63 7.37
N LYS A 36 -9.87 -14.84 6.79
CA LYS A 36 -9.77 -13.38 6.74
C LYS A 36 -10.43 -12.68 7.94
N LEU A 37 -11.48 -13.26 8.53
CA LEU A 37 -12.21 -12.69 9.68
C LEU A 37 -11.61 -13.07 11.04
N GLU A 38 -10.96 -14.24 11.16
CA GLU A 38 -10.19 -14.63 12.35
C GLU A 38 -9.01 -13.66 12.58
N ILE A 39 -8.34 -13.27 11.49
CA ILE A 39 -7.26 -12.28 11.48
C ILE A 39 -7.79 -10.88 11.86
N LEU A 40 -8.95 -10.48 11.34
CA LEU A 40 -9.52 -9.14 11.57
C LEU A 40 -10.07 -8.94 12.99
N ARG A 41 -10.57 -9.97 13.68
CA ARG A 41 -11.04 -9.82 15.09
C ARG A 41 -9.92 -9.84 16.13
N ILE A 42 -8.78 -10.47 15.84
CA ILE A 42 -7.58 -10.40 16.69
C ILE A 42 -6.89 -9.02 16.53
N LEU A 43 -6.95 -8.42 15.33
CA LEU A 43 -6.40 -7.10 15.01
C LEU A 43 -7.09 -5.91 15.71
N GLU A 44 -8.37 -6.01 16.06
CA GLU A 44 -9.14 -4.85 16.55
C GLU A 44 -8.99 -4.55 18.06
N SER A 45 -8.16 -5.30 18.79
CA SER A 45 -7.71 -4.92 20.13
C SER A 45 -6.34 -4.26 20.04
N ASN A 46 -6.24 -3.00 20.51
CA ASN A 46 -5.02 -2.19 20.44
C ASN A 46 -3.78 -2.84 21.10
N GLU A 47 -3.95 -3.83 21.98
CA GLU A 47 -2.87 -4.61 22.60
C GLU A 47 -2.33 -5.76 21.71
N TRP A 48 -3.09 -6.24 20.72
CA TRP A 48 -2.72 -7.38 19.87
C TRP A 48 -2.12 -6.96 18.52
N MET A 49 -2.28 -5.68 18.14
CA MET A 49 -1.63 -5.07 16.98
C MET A 49 -0.09 -5.10 17.03
N GLU A 50 0.51 -5.15 18.22
CA GLU A 50 1.95 -5.24 18.41
C GLU A 50 2.53 -6.62 18.06
N TYR A 51 1.72 -7.68 18.19
CA TYR A 51 2.12 -9.09 18.06
C TYR A 51 1.73 -9.73 16.73
N LEU A 52 0.91 -9.05 15.93
CA LEU A 52 0.59 -9.52 14.60
C LEU A 52 1.79 -9.27 13.67
N PRO A 53 2.19 -10.27 12.85
CA PRO A 53 3.27 -10.08 11.91
C PRO A 53 2.89 -8.86 11.07
N LYS A 54 3.69 -7.80 11.16
CA LYS A 54 3.43 -6.55 10.42
C LYS A 54 3.07 -6.95 8.99
N PRO A 55 1.98 -6.40 8.43
CA PRO A 55 1.47 -6.82 7.13
C PRO A 55 2.65 -6.91 6.19
N LYS A 56 2.83 -8.12 5.61
CA LYS A 56 4.00 -8.50 4.80
C LYS A 56 4.33 -7.31 3.93
N GLN A 57 5.42 -6.64 4.30
CA GLN A 57 5.77 -5.30 3.86
C GLN A 57 5.39 -5.18 2.39
N GLU A 58 4.39 -4.35 2.04
CA GLU A 58 4.09 -4.11 0.64
C GLU A 58 5.42 -3.76 0.01
N LEU A 59 5.87 -4.62 -0.93
CA LEU A 59 7.19 -4.50 -1.52
C LEU A 59 7.34 -3.05 -1.93
N GLU A 60 8.36 -2.38 -1.37
CA GLU A 60 8.59 -0.97 -1.65
C GLU A 60 8.41 -0.73 -3.15
N ARG A 61 7.72 0.34 -3.51
CA ARG A 61 7.48 0.69 -4.89
C ARG A 61 8.23 1.96 -5.23
N VAL A 62 8.95 1.95 -6.34
CA VAL A 62 9.46 3.18 -6.94
C VAL A 62 8.37 3.76 -7.82
N TYR A 63 8.02 5.02 -7.59
CA TYR A 63 6.95 5.73 -8.29
C TYR A 63 7.45 6.95 -9.04
N PHE A 64 6.74 7.29 -10.11
CA PHE A 64 6.93 8.51 -10.89
C PHE A 64 5.66 9.36 -10.77
N LEU A 65 5.80 10.56 -10.25
CA LEU A 65 4.70 11.46 -9.91
C LEU A 65 4.83 12.78 -10.67
N LEU A 66 3.82 13.13 -11.46
CA LEU A 66 3.78 14.38 -12.22
C LEU A 66 3.17 15.51 -11.40
N ASP A 67 3.84 16.64 -11.29
CA ASP A 67 3.18 17.93 -11.06
C ASP A 67 2.59 18.41 -12.39
N THR A 68 1.25 18.46 -12.47
CA THR A 68 0.55 18.74 -13.73
C THR A 68 0.69 20.19 -14.20
N VAL A 69 1.03 21.12 -13.30
CA VAL A 69 1.16 22.55 -13.58
C VAL A 69 2.61 22.87 -13.94
N GLN A 70 3.55 22.46 -13.09
CA GLN A 70 4.97 22.74 -13.29
C GLN A 70 5.63 21.86 -14.36
N LYS A 71 4.95 20.79 -14.80
CA LYS A 71 5.48 19.81 -15.79
C LYS A 71 6.82 19.23 -15.35
N VAL A 72 6.88 18.80 -14.10
CA VAL A 72 8.04 18.11 -13.51
C VAL A 72 7.62 16.78 -12.92
N VAL A 73 8.53 15.82 -12.94
CA VAL A 73 8.29 14.47 -12.43
C VAL A 73 9.16 14.22 -11.21
N LYS A 74 8.53 13.83 -10.10
CA LYS A 74 9.21 13.31 -8.92
C LYS A 74 9.41 11.80 -9.04
N ILE A 75 10.59 11.32 -8.67
CA ILE A 75 10.88 9.89 -8.54
C ILE A 75 11.17 9.60 -7.08
N GLY A 76 10.41 8.70 -6.47
CA GLY A 76 10.60 8.33 -5.07
C GLY A 76 10.21 6.90 -4.78
N VAL A 77 10.45 6.47 -3.54
CA VAL A 77 10.06 5.14 -3.04
C VAL A 77 8.99 5.26 -1.97
N ALA A 78 8.05 4.32 -1.91
CA ALA A 78 7.05 4.22 -0.86
C ALA A 78 6.70 2.77 -0.55
N ALA A 79 6.54 2.44 0.74
CA ALA A 79 5.95 1.17 1.17
C ALA A 79 4.41 1.18 1.06
N ASN A 80 3.78 2.35 1.15
CA ASN A 80 2.36 2.53 0.87
C ASN A 80 2.22 3.75 -0.06
N LEU A 81 1.93 3.48 -1.34
CA LEU A 81 1.92 4.51 -2.37
C LEU A 81 0.76 5.50 -2.21
N ASP A 82 -0.42 5.03 -1.82
CA ASP A 82 -1.61 5.86 -1.67
C ASP A 82 -1.48 6.82 -0.48
N ALA A 83 -1.03 6.33 0.67
CA ALA A 83 -0.74 7.16 1.84
C ALA A 83 0.33 8.22 1.51
N ARG A 84 1.38 7.82 0.76
CA ARG A 84 2.42 8.74 0.34
C ARG A 84 1.89 9.79 -0.64
N PHE A 85 1.06 9.39 -1.60
CA PHE A 85 0.44 10.30 -2.56
C PHE A 85 -0.42 11.35 -1.86
N ASN A 86 -1.30 10.92 -0.94
CA ASN A 86 -2.16 11.83 -0.18
C ASN A 86 -1.35 12.84 0.64
N ASN A 87 -0.27 12.39 1.28
CA ASN A 87 0.64 13.27 2.01
C ASN A 87 1.34 14.29 1.09
N LEU A 88 1.80 13.86 -0.09
CA LEU A 88 2.44 14.74 -1.08
C LEU A 88 1.45 15.75 -1.67
N GLN A 89 0.22 15.33 -1.97
CA GLN A 89 -0.83 16.22 -2.49
C GLN A 89 -1.24 17.24 -1.44
N GLY A 90 -1.34 16.87 -0.16
CA GLY A 90 -1.64 17.81 0.92
C GLY A 90 -0.60 18.93 1.08
N GLY A 91 0.66 18.65 0.74
CA GLY A 91 1.76 19.62 0.77
C GLY A 91 2.02 20.35 -0.55
N ASN A 92 1.26 20.06 -1.62
CA ASN A 92 1.42 20.70 -2.93
C ASN A 92 0.07 21.26 -3.41
N VAL A 93 0.04 22.57 -3.69
CA VAL A 93 -1.16 23.24 -4.22
C VAL A 93 -1.51 22.77 -5.64
N ASN A 94 -0.52 22.31 -6.41
CA ASN A 94 -0.75 21.83 -7.77
C ASN A 94 -1.31 20.39 -7.76
N PRO A 95 -2.21 20.04 -8.70
CA PRO A 95 -2.66 18.67 -8.84
C PRO A 95 -1.51 17.74 -9.23
N LEU A 96 -1.35 16.66 -8.48
CA LEU A 96 -0.36 15.62 -8.70
C LEU A 96 -1.00 14.41 -9.38
N ARG A 97 -0.23 13.71 -10.21
CA ARG A 97 -0.68 12.47 -10.88
C ARG A 97 0.39 11.40 -10.86
N ILE A 98 0.07 10.23 -10.34
CA ILE A 98 0.95 9.05 -10.47
C ILE A 98 0.96 8.63 -11.94
N LEU A 99 2.16 8.56 -12.53
CA LEU A 99 2.34 8.16 -13.92
C LEU A 99 2.55 6.66 -14.05
N VAL A 100 3.36 6.09 -13.17
CA VAL A 100 3.66 4.66 -13.06
C VAL A 100 4.27 4.36 -11.69
N SER A 101 4.18 3.11 -11.25
CA SER A 101 4.99 2.57 -10.15
C SER A 101 5.46 1.16 -10.48
N VAL A 102 6.61 0.77 -9.95
CA VAL A 102 7.23 -0.54 -10.13
C VAL A 102 7.72 -1.08 -8.79
N ALA A 103 7.65 -2.39 -8.59
CA ALA A 103 8.22 -3.02 -7.39
C ALA A 103 9.73 -2.77 -7.35
N GLY A 104 10.24 -2.30 -6.21
CA GLY A 104 11.64 -1.99 -6.00
C GLY A 104 11.85 -0.99 -4.86
N GLY A 105 12.99 -1.10 -4.21
CA GLY A 105 13.34 -0.22 -3.09
C GLY A 105 14.27 0.93 -3.47
N ARG A 106 14.91 1.51 -2.45
CA ARG A 106 15.89 2.60 -2.59
C ARG A 106 17.02 2.32 -3.59
N LYS A 107 17.42 1.05 -3.77
CA LYS A 107 18.46 0.69 -4.75
C LYS A 107 18.01 1.02 -6.18
N LEU A 108 16.77 0.66 -6.53
CA LEU A 108 16.21 0.91 -7.86
C LEU A 108 15.93 2.41 -8.06
N GLU A 109 15.41 3.08 -7.04
CA GLU A 109 15.22 4.54 -7.05
C GLU A 109 16.55 5.28 -7.30
N ARG A 110 17.62 4.90 -6.59
CA ARG A 110 18.97 5.43 -6.84
C ARG A 110 19.46 5.17 -8.27
N GLN A 111 19.19 4.00 -8.84
CA GLN A 111 19.55 3.70 -10.23
C GLN A 111 18.83 4.63 -11.22
N PHE A 112 17.52 4.86 -11.04
CA PHE A 112 16.81 5.82 -11.89
C PHE A 112 17.30 7.25 -11.70
N HIS A 113 17.59 7.64 -10.45
CA HIS A 113 18.16 8.96 -10.14
C HIS A 113 19.53 9.18 -10.75
N GLN A 114 20.35 8.14 -10.85
CA GLN A 114 21.65 8.17 -11.53
C GLN A 114 21.47 8.22 -13.05
N ARG A 115 20.62 7.37 -13.62
CA ARG A 115 20.32 7.32 -15.06
C ARG A 115 19.77 8.65 -15.58
N LEU A 116 18.96 9.36 -14.78
CA LEU A 116 18.30 10.61 -15.16
C LEU A 116 18.94 11.84 -14.50
N ALA A 117 20.18 11.72 -14.00
CA ALA A 117 20.83 12.80 -13.25
C ALA A 117 20.94 14.09 -14.07
N HIS A 118 21.14 14.00 -15.39
CA HIS A 118 21.18 15.15 -16.31
C HIS A 118 19.84 15.86 -16.48
N LEU A 119 18.72 15.22 -16.10
CA LEU A 119 17.37 15.80 -16.13
C LEU A 119 16.93 16.34 -14.77
N ARG A 120 17.75 16.18 -13.73
CA ARG A 120 17.42 16.58 -12.36
C ARG A 120 17.37 18.10 -12.25
N LEU A 121 16.25 18.61 -11.74
CA LEU A 121 16.05 20.03 -11.49
C LEU A 121 16.42 20.39 -10.05
N ARG A 122 15.83 19.69 -9.08
CA ARG A 122 16.11 19.90 -7.65
C ARG A 122 15.69 18.69 -6.82
N GLY A 123 16.61 18.18 -6.01
CA GLY A 123 16.34 17.01 -5.16
C GLY A 123 15.83 15.83 -5.98
N GLU A 124 14.62 15.38 -5.69
CA GLU A 124 13.96 14.23 -6.33
C GLU A 124 13.10 14.61 -7.56
N TRP A 125 13.17 15.87 -8.02
CA TRP A 125 12.37 16.39 -9.13
C TRP A 125 13.19 16.50 -10.42
N PHE A 126 12.60 16.01 -11.51
CA PHE A 126 13.20 15.88 -12.84
C PHE A 126 12.33 16.56 -13.90
N LYS A 127 12.95 17.00 -14.99
CA LYS A 127 12.24 17.58 -16.14
C LYS A 127 11.34 16.54 -16.81
N ASP A 128 10.08 16.88 -17.05
CA ASP A 128 9.19 16.05 -17.86
C ASP A 128 9.56 16.18 -19.35
N CYS A 129 10.21 15.17 -19.91
CA CYS A 129 10.69 15.18 -21.29
C CYS A 129 10.52 13.81 -21.98
N PRO A 130 10.67 13.73 -23.31
CA PRO A 130 10.51 12.48 -24.06
C PRO A 130 11.36 11.31 -23.54
N GLU A 131 12.59 11.57 -23.11
CA GLU A 131 13.48 10.52 -22.57
C GLU A 131 12.92 9.90 -21.29
N LEU A 132 12.51 10.72 -20.32
CA LEU A 132 11.88 10.26 -19.08
C LEU A 132 10.56 9.54 -19.38
N ARG A 133 9.76 10.07 -20.32
CA ARG A 133 8.49 9.46 -20.74
C ARG A 133 8.71 8.09 -21.39
N LYS A 134 9.78 7.91 -22.16
CA LYS A 134 10.16 6.62 -22.73
C LYS A 134 10.40 5.58 -21.64
N LEU A 135 11.17 5.93 -20.61
CA LEU A 135 11.38 5.06 -19.44
C LEU A 135 10.05 4.67 -18.77
N ILE A 136 9.13 5.63 -18.59
CA ILE A 136 7.81 5.35 -18.03
C ILE A 136 7.03 4.36 -18.90
N CYS A 137 7.11 4.47 -20.23
CA CYS A 137 6.49 3.51 -21.14
C CYS A 137 7.12 2.11 -21.03
N GLU A 138 8.45 2.01 -20.96
CA GLU A 138 9.18 0.75 -20.77
C GLU A 138 8.71 0.04 -19.48
N ILE A 139 8.54 0.79 -18.37
CA ILE A 139 8.01 0.26 -17.11
C ILE A 139 6.57 -0.26 -17.30
N LYS A 140 5.70 0.52 -17.95
CA LYS A 140 4.29 0.13 -18.16
C LYS A 140 4.13 -1.14 -19.01
N GLN A 141 5.09 -1.41 -19.89
CA GLN A 141 5.11 -2.59 -20.75
C GLN A 141 5.79 -3.79 -20.08
N GLY A 142 6.31 -3.64 -18.86
CA GLY A 142 7.03 -4.71 -18.15
C GLY A 142 8.36 -5.09 -18.81
N SER A 143 8.94 -4.20 -19.62
CA SER A 143 10.17 -4.45 -20.39
C SER A 143 11.44 -4.03 -19.63
N LEU A 144 11.40 -4.06 -18.31
CA LEU A 144 12.43 -3.54 -17.41
C LEU A 144 12.93 -4.60 -16.43
#